data_AF-A0A9D5LKD2-F1
#
_entry.id   AF-A0A9D5LKD2-F1
#
_cell.length_a   1.000
_cell.length_b   1.000
_cell.length_c   1.000
_cell.angle_alpha   90.00
_cell.angle_beta   90.00
_cell.angle_gamma   90.00
#
_symmetry.space_group_name_H-M   'P 1'
#
loop_
_entity.id
_entity.type
_entity.pdbx_description
1 polymer ?
#
loop_
_entity_poly.entity_id
_entity_poly.type
_entity_poly.pdbx_seq_one_letter_code
_entity_poly.pdbx_strand_id
1 'polypeptide(L)'
;MPVIPEEIITSRAENVRQMFETYLPLLYAGVRFTMPESPVHAMPHCERVLLHALTIAHSELPGDKEAAEILALASVFHDTRRFDDYIDAGHGARAAVYYEDYCKSHPEIPYHSAAGMIMRYHDMPDNQGIEAIGKQYPTDAARVKKLYAIFKDADALDRFRLGDDGLDPNYLRTESSKKMIDSARALVEQTMDSKLLAEMGERVKAIKAAMSEERRVLLIVDPQVDFITGSLAVGGAVDAMDSLADYIRENPWRYVAIILTADRHPYGHISFRDWGGEWPRHCVADSPGAAFWSPVLEAAHESIAHVYVIHKGERPDRDEYSALESESHRAMLGRILKRTDATEVDVCGLAGDVCVRATLADGIAAFPEMKFRVLTRFSPSIDGGKALEKFMKDNNINE
;
A
#
# COMPACT_ATOMS: atom_id res chain seq x y z
N MET A 1 24.60 -8.50 -13.17
CA MET A 1 24.90 -9.80 -13.80
C MET A 1 23.74 -10.74 -13.54
N PRO A 2 23.45 -11.69 -14.45
CA PRO A 2 22.50 -12.76 -14.20
C PRO A 2 22.83 -13.52 -12.91
N VAL A 3 21.81 -13.90 -12.15
CA VAL A 3 21.94 -14.58 -10.85
C VAL A 3 21.64 -16.07 -10.93
N ILE A 4 20.90 -16.53 -11.95
CA ILE A 4 20.55 -17.95 -12.05
C ILE A 4 21.76 -18.76 -12.53
N PRO A 5 22.17 -19.83 -11.81
CA PRO A 5 23.25 -20.70 -12.24
C PRO A 5 23.00 -21.33 -13.61
N GLU A 6 24.06 -21.45 -14.41
CA GLU A 6 23.99 -22.00 -15.78
C GLU A 6 23.48 -23.45 -15.79
N GLU A 7 23.77 -24.24 -14.75
CA GLU A 7 23.29 -25.61 -14.61
C GLU A 7 21.76 -25.68 -14.52
N ILE A 8 21.13 -24.68 -13.89
CA ILE A 8 19.66 -24.61 -13.81
C ILE A 8 19.10 -24.32 -15.20
N ILE A 9 19.70 -23.39 -15.94
CA ILE A 9 19.25 -23.00 -17.29
C ILE A 9 19.41 -24.19 -18.26
N THR A 10 20.57 -24.84 -18.25
CA THR A 10 20.89 -25.96 -19.14
C THR A 10 20.05 -27.22 -18.87
N SER A 11 19.54 -27.39 -17.64
CA SER A 11 18.61 -28.47 -17.29
C SER A 11 17.19 -28.30 -17.85
N ARG A 12 16.84 -27.13 -18.40
CA ARG A 12 15.50 -26.85 -18.95
C ARG A 12 15.33 -27.39 -20.37
N ALA A 13 14.08 -27.52 -20.79
CA ALA A 13 13.74 -27.87 -22.16
C ALA A 13 14.35 -26.87 -23.15
N GLU A 14 14.76 -27.35 -24.32
CA GLU A 14 15.47 -26.57 -25.34
C GLU A 14 14.77 -25.23 -25.67
N ASN A 15 13.46 -25.27 -25.87
CA ASN A 15 12.67 -24.08 -26.21
C ASN A 15 12.59 -23.07 -25.05
N VAL A 16 12.65 -23.53 -23.80
CA VAL A 16 12.70 -22.65 -22.62
C VAL A 16 14.05 -21.96 -22.55
N ARG A 17 15.14 -22.73 -22.70
CA ARG A 17 16.51 -22.20 -22.69
C ARG A 17 16.72 -21.15 -23.78
N GLN A 18 16.36 -21.47 -25.03
CA GLN A 18 16.51 -20.55 -26.15
C GLN A 18 15.77 -19.23 -25.94
N MET A 19 14.52 -19.29 -25.45
CA MET A 19 13.73 -18.08 -25.19
C MET A 19 14.31 -17.27 -24.03
N PHE A 20 14.77 -17.95 -22.97
CA PHE A 20 15.41 -17.32 -21.82
C PHE A 20 16.69 -16.57 -22.23
N GLU A 21 17.58 -17.24 -22.95
CA GLU A 21 18.84 -16.66 -23.46
C GLU A 21 18.61 -15.51 -24.45
N THR A 22 17.52 -15.55 -25.21
CA THR A 22 17.15 -14.47 -26.15
C THR A 22 16.78 -13.18 -25.41
N TYR A 23 16.03 -13.28 -24.30
CA TYR A 23 15.48 -12.13 -23.59
C TYR A 23 16.30 -11.68 -22.36
N LEU A 24 17.22 -12.51 -21.88
CA LEU A 24 18.10 -12.15 -20.76
C LEU A 24 18.97 -10.90 -21.02
N PRO A 25 19.58 -10.69 -22.21
CA PRO A 25 20.31 -9.46 -22.51
C PRO A 25 19.41 -8.22 -22.49
N LEU A 26 18.15 -8.34 -22.92
CA LEU A 26 17.19 -7.23 -22.87
C LEU A 26 16.93 -6.80 -21.43
N LEU A 27 16.77 -7.77 -20.51
CA LEU A 27 16.59 -7.51 -19.08
C LEU A 27 17.77 -6.76 -18.45
N TYR A 28 19.00 -7.19 -18.73
CA TYR A 28 20.19 -6.67 -18.05
C TYR A 28 20.83 -5.45 -18.72
N ALA A 29 20.63 -5.25 -20.01
CA ALA A 29 21.31 -4.20 -20.77
C ALA A 29 20.36 -3.28 -21.56
N GLY A 30 19.12 -3.69 -21.83
CA GLY A 30 18.18 -2.90 -22.64
C GLY A 30 17.22 -2.05 -21.80
N VAL A 31 16.56 -2.66 -20.81
CA VAL A 31 15.54 -1.97 -20.02
C VAL A 31 16.13 -1.22 -18.83
N ARG A 32 15.47 -0.14 -18.42
CA ARG A 32 15.85 0.65 -17.25
C ARG A 32 14.88 0.44 -16.11
N PHE A 33 15.39 0.12 -14.93
CA PHE A 33 14.64 0.10 -13.69
C PHE A 33 14.68 1.49 -13.02
N THR A 34 13.56 1.92 -12.45
CA THR A 34 13.52 3.09 -11.57
C THR A 34 14.27 2.84 -10.27
N MET A 35 14.21 1.60 -9.76
CA MET A 35 14.91 1.13 -8.56
C MET A 35 15.92 0.01 -8.92
N PRO A 36 17.02 0.33 -9.63
CA PRO A 36 17.97 -0.70 -10.10
C PRO A 36 18.72 -1.39 -8.96
N GLU A 37 18.83 -0.72 -7.81
CA GLU A 37 19.50 -1.25 -6.60
C GLU A 37 18.51 -1.95 -5.64
N SER A 38 17.25 -2.11 -6.03
CA SER A 38 16.28 -2.83 -5.19
C SER A 38 16.78 -4.26 -4.92
N PRO A 39 16.90 -4.67 -3.66
CA PRO A 39 17.35 -6.01 -3.33
C PRO A 39 16.29 -7.09 -3.62
N VAL A 40 15.04 -6.69 -3.91
CA VAL A 40 13.89 -7.60 -4.00
C VAL A 40 13.09 -7.50 -5.29
N HIS A 41 13.08 -6.36 -6.00
CA HIS A 41 12.25 -6.14 -7.20
C HIS A 41 13.04 -5.68 -8.44
N ALA A 42 14.37 -5.75 -8.38
CA ALA A 42 15.22 -5.44 -9.53
C ALA A 42 15.42 -6.66 -10.46
N MET A 43 16.42 -6.56 -11.35
CA MET A 43 16.73 -7.58 -12.38
C MET A 43 16.75 -9.04 -11.87
N PRO A 44 17.33 -9.38 -10.69
CA PRO A 44 17.32 -10.77 -10.20
C PRO A 44 15.92 -11.37 -10.03
N HIS A 45 14.95 -10.56 -9.61
CA HIS A 45 13.56 -10.98 -9.51
C HIS A 45 12.97 -11.26 -10.90
N CYS A 46 13.06 -10.29 -11.81
CA CYS A 46 12.57 -10.44 -13.18
C CYS A 46 13.22 -11.62 -13.92
N GLU A 47 14.48 -11.95 -13.64
CA GLU A 47 15.18 -13.11 -14.20
C GLU A 47 14.53 -14.43 -13.75
N ARG A 48 14.21 -14.57 -12.47
CA ARG A 48 13.52 -15.78 -11.95
C ARG A 48 12.10 -15.87 -12.47
N VAL A 49 11.38 -14.75 -12.53
CA VAL A 49 10.04 -14.69 -13.13
C VAL A 49 10.08 -15.10 -14.61
N LEU A 50 11.07 -14.63 -15.37
CA LEU A 50 11.27 -15.01 -16.77
C LEU A 50 11.44 -16.54 -16.90
N LEU A 51 12.30 -17.15 -16.07
CA LEU A 51 12.50 -18.60 -16.08
C LEU A 51 11.21 -19.35 -15.71
N HIS A 52 10.50 -18.90 -14.68
CA HIS A 52 9.24 -19.50 -14.25
C HIS A 52 8.16 -19.40 -15.32
N ALA A 53 7.95 -18.23 -15.92
CA ALA A 53 6.94 -18.00 -16.94
C ALA A 53 7.16 -18.88 -18.17
N LEU A 54 8.41 -19.01 -18.62
CA LEU A 54 8.78 -19.87 -19.75
C LEU A 54 8.61 -21.36 -19.42
N THR A 55 8.96 -21.77 -18.19
CA THR A 55 8.80 -23.17 -17.73
C THR A 55 7.32 -23.56 -17.65
N ILE A 56 6.47 -22.68 -17.11
CA ILE A 56 5.03 -22.88 -17.06
C ILE A 56 4.44 -22.88 -18.48
N ALA A 57 4.85 -21.94 -19.34
CA ALA A 57 4.39 -21.87 -20.73
C ALA A 57 4.70 -23.15 -21.51
N HIS A 58 5.89 -23.73 -21.33
CA HIS A 58 6.25 -25.01 -21.97
C HIS A 58 5.30 -26.15 -21.58
N SER A 59 4.80 -26.16 -20.35
CA SER A 59 3.90 -27.19 -19.83
C SER A 59 2.43 -26.94 -20.17
N GLU A 60 1.99 -25.68 -20.07
CA GLU A 60 0.59 -25.29 -20.21
C GLU A 60 0.19 -24.90 -21.65
N LEU A 61 1.14 -24.46 -22.46
CA LEU A 61 0.96 -23.99 -23.85
C LEU A 61 2.06 -24.58 -24.76
N PRO A 62 2.18 -25.92 -24.84
CA PRO A 62 3.29 -26.56 -25.55
C PRO A 62 3.31 -26.18 -27.03
N GLY A 63 4.45 -25.68 -27.50
CA GLY A 63 4.68 -25.30 -28.90
C GLY A 63 4.20 -23.89 -29.28
N ASP A 64 3.51 -23.17 -28.40
CA ASP A 64 3.09 -21.78 -28.64
C ASP A 64 4.26 -20.82 -28.39
N LYS A 65 5.07 -20.58 -29.44
CA LYS A 65 6.24 -19.70 -29.37
C LYS A 65 5.87 -18.25 -29.09
N GLU A 66 4.75 -17.78 -29.63
CA GLU A 66 4.27 -16.41 -29.43
C GLU A 66 3.84 -16.20 -27.97
N ALA A 67 3.17 -17.19 -27.35
CA ALA A 67 2.85 -17.16 -25.93
C ALA A 67 4.10 -17.05 -25.04
N ALA A 68 5.15 -17.82 -25.36
CA ALA A 68 6.41 -17.76 -24.64
C ALA A 68 7.09 -16.39 -24.78
N GLU A 69 7.04 -15.78 -25.97
CA GLU A 69 7.57 -14.44 -26.24
C GLU A 69 6.79 -13.34 -25.49
N ILE A 70 5.45 -13.41 -25.50
CA ILE A 70 4.58 -12.50 -24.73
C ILE A 70 4.93 -12.55 -23.24
N LEU A 71 5.08 -13.76 -22.69
CA LEU A 71 5.42 -13.96 -21.29
C LEU A 71 6.85 -13.51 -20.96
N ALA A 72 7.80 -13.69 -21.88
CA ALA A 72 9.16 -13.22 -21.70
C ALA A 72 9.20 -11.68 -21.61
N LEU A 73 8.56 -10.99 -22.54
CA LEU A 73 8.46 -9.53 -22.53
C LEU A 73 7.72 -9.01 -21.29
N ALA A 74 6.62 -9.67 -20.88
CA ALA A 74 5.95 -9.32 -19.63
C ALA A 74 6.89 -9.42 -18.42
N SER A 75 7.64 -10.52 -18.33
CA SER A 75 8.60 -10.77 -17.24
C SER A 75 9.73 -9.75 -17.20
N VAL A 76 10.27 -9.37 -18.37
CA VAL A 76 11.36 -8.40 -18.46
C VAL A 76 10.95 -7.01 -17.97
N PHE A 77 9.72 -6.58 -18.24
CA PHE A 77 9.30 -5.19 -18.04
C PHE A 77 8.48 -4.93 -16.77
N HIS A 78 7.79 -5.92 -16.19
CA HIS A 78 6.70 -5.66 -15.21
C HIS A 78 7.07 -4.82 -13.98
N ASP A 79 8.28 -4.98 -13.45
CA ASP A 79 8.75 -4.26 -12.25
C ASP A 79 9.69 -3.08 -12.56
N THR A 80 9.90 -2.75 -13.84
CA THR A 80 10.82 -1.67 -14.25
C THR A 80 10.41 -0.29 -13.74
N ARG A 81 9.13 -0.08 -13.39
CA ARG A 81 8.55 1.24 -13.04
C ARG A 81 8.02 1.32 -11.62
N ARG A 82 8.62 0.55 -10.70
CA ARG A 82 8.37 0.69 -9.26
C ARG A 82 8.94 1.98 -8.67
N PHE A 83 8.32 2.50 -7.62
CA PHE A 83 8.77 3.67 -6.86
C PHE A 83 9.18 3.34 -5.42
N ASP A 84 8.72 2.22 -4.88
CA ASP A 84 9.14 1.68 -3.59
C ASP A 84 9.27 0.15 -3.64
N ASP A 85 9.71 -0.49 -2.55
CA ASP A 85 9.81 -1.96 -2.44
C ASP A 85 8.56 -2.64 -1.85
N TYR A 86 7.49 -1.87 -1.66
CA TYR A 86 6.28 -2.28 -0.96
C TYR A 86 5.15 -2.58 -1.96
N ILE A 87 3.93 -2.14 -1.66
CA ILE A 87 2.75 -2.49 -2.44
C ILE A 87 2.79 -1.83 -3.82
N ASP A 88 3.22 -0.57 -3.91
CA ASP A 88 3.24 0.28 -5.11
C ASP A 88 2.14 -0.06 -6.13
N ALA A 89 0.89 0.06 -5.70
CA ALA A 89 -0.24 -0.30 -6.54
C ALA A 89 -0.26 0.56 -7.82
N GLY A 90 -0.34 -0.09 -8.97
CA GLY A 90 -0.34 0.54 -10.29
C GLY A 90 1.01 0.50 -11.00
N HIS A 91 2.05 -0.09 -10.42
CA HIS A 91 3.36 -0.24 -11.09
C HIS A 91 3.25 -1.05 -12.38
N GLY A 92 2.37 -2.06 -12.43
CA GLY A 92 2.12 -2.84 -13.64
C GLY A 92 1.64 -1.96 -14.80
N ALA A 93 0.74 -1.00 -14.53
CA ALA A 93 0.24 -0.08 -15.55
C ALA A 93 1.33 0.89 -16.05
N ARG A 94 2.21 1.35 -15.15
CA ARG A 94 3.35 2.21 -15.52
C ARG A 94 4.38 1.44 -16.35
N ALA A 95 4.66 0.20 -15.97
CA ALA A 95 5.53 -0.70 -16.72
C ALA A 95 4.98 -1.00 -18.11
N ALA A 96 3.67 -1.21 -18.25
CA ALA A 96 3.02 -1.44 -19.55
C ALA A 96 3.18 -0.23 -20.49
N VAL A 97 3.03 0.99 -19.98
CA VAL A 97 3.27 2.21 -20.77
C VAL A 97 4.75 2.30 -21.19
N TYR A 98 5.67 2.01 -20.27
CA TYR A 98 7.10 2.00 -20.61
C TYR A 98 7.43 0.94 -21.68
N TYR A 99 6.85 -0.25 -21.60
CA TYR A 99 6.99 -1.30 -22.61
C TYR A 99 6.48 -0.82 -23.99
N GLU A 100 5.29 -0.23 -24.05
CA GLU A 100 4.72 0.31 -25.29
C GLU A 100 5.64 1.36 -25.94
N ASP A 101 6.19 2.28 -25.15
CA ASP A 101 7.11 3.31 -25.65
C ASP A 101 8.50 2.76 -26.00
N TYR A 102 8.96 1.75 -25.27
CA TYR A 102 10.21 1.05 -25.57
C TYR A 102 10.12 0.37 -26.93
N CYS A 103 9.08 -0.41 -27.21
CA CYS A 103 8.89 -1.07 -28.51
C CYS A 103 8.75 -0.08 -29.68
N LYS A 104 8.14 1.10 -29.47
CA LYS A 104 8.09 2.15 -30.51
C LYS A 104 9.47 2.69 -30.87
N SER A 105 10.39 2.74 -29.91
CA SER A 105 11.76 3.24 -30.10
C SER A 105 12.77 2.15 -30.50
N HIS A 106 12.41 0.88 -30.35
CA HIS A 106 13.24 -0.30 -30.58
C HIS A 106 12.50 -1.30 -31.48
N PRO A 107 12.39 -1.05 -32.80
CA PRO A 107 11.58 -1.83 -33.73
C PRO A 107 12.06 -3.29 -33.91
N GLU A 108 13.27 -3.62 -33.45
CA GLU A 108 13.79 -4.98 -33.38
C GLU A 108 13.12 -5.82 -32.29
N ILE A 109 12.48 -5.20 -31.30
CA ILE A 109 11.77 -5.89 -30.23
C ILE A 109 10.29 -6.06 -30.65
N PRO A 110 9.77 -7.30 -30.70
CA PRO A 110 8.40 -7.54 -31.13
C PRO A 110 7.39 -6.92 -30.16
N TYR A 111 6.43 -6.19 -30.71
CA TYR A 111 5.34 -5.61 -29.94
C TYR A 111 4.15 -6.57 -29.87
N HIS A 112 3.76 -6.92 -28.65
CA HIS A 112 2.59 -7.73 -28.35
C HIS A 112 1.67 -6.97 -27.40
N SER A 113 0.49 -6.59 -27.88
CA SER A 113 -0.50 -5.91 -27.03
C SER A 113 -0.88 -6.75 -25.79
N ALA A 114 -0.88 -8.08 -25.92
CA ALA A 114 -1.15 -8.99 -24.83
C ALA A 114 -0.10 -8.91 -23.71
N ALA A 115 1.17 -8.67 -24.02
CA ALA A 115 2.22 -8.48 -23.01
C ALA A 115 1.94 -7.23 -22.17
N GLY A 116 1.61 -6.11 -22.82
CA GLY A 116 1.19 -4.88 -22.14
C GLY A 116 -0.08 -5.08 -21.29
N MET A 117 -1.06 -5.84 -21.79
CA MET A 117 -2.29 -6.13 -21.06
C MET A 117 -2.04 -6.94 -19.78
N ILE A 118 -1.34 -8.08 -19.86
CA ILE A 118 -1.16 -8.94 -18.69
C ILE A 118 -0.28 -8.28 -17.63
N MET A 119 0.73 -7.51 -18.07
CA MET A 119 1.60 -6.72 -17.20
C MET A 119 0.84 -5.59 -16.52
N ARG A 120 -0.07 -4.89 -17.22
CA ARG A 120 -0.83 -3.75 -16.68
C ARG A 120 -1.63 -4.08 -15.43
N TYR A 121 -2.10 -5.33 -15.31
CA TYR A 121 -2.99 -5.78 -14.23
C TYR A 121 -2.35 -6.84 -13.34
N HIS A 122 -1.06 -7.14 -13.47
CA HIS A 122 -0.45 -8.22 -12.70
C HIS A 122 -0.42 -7.92 -11.19
N ASP A 123 -0.28 -6.65 -10.82
CA ASP A 123 -0.28 -6.12 -9.45
C ASP A 123 -1.67 -5.78 -8.91
N MET A 124 -2.72 -6.00 -9.72
CA MET A 124 -4.11 -5.73 -9.37
C MET A 124 -4.88 -7.02 -9.02
N PRO A 125 -6.03 -6.92 -8.33
CA PRO A 125 -6.93 -8.04 -8.12
C PRO A 125 -7.36 -8.72 -9.43
N ASP A 126 -7.44 -10.05 -9.42
CA ASP A 126 -7.68 -10.89 -10.62
C ASP A 126 -8.94 -10.51 -11.39
N ASN A 127 -10.01 -10.17 -10.68
CA ASN A 127 -11.28 -9.80 -11.30
C ASN A 127 -11.12 -8.59 -12.25
N GLN A 128 -10.31 -7.60 -11.87
CA GLN A 128 -10.06 -6.42 -12.71
C GLN A 128 -9.34 -6.80 -14.00
N GLY A 129 -8.26 -7.57 -13.91
CA GLY A 129 -7.50 -8.02 -15.09
C GLY A 129 -8.34 -8.93 -16.00
N ILE A 130 -9.08 -9.88 -15.44
CA ILE A 130 -9.94 -10.81 -16.20
C ILE A 130 -11.06 -10.06 -16.93
N GLU A 131 -11.66 -9.05 -16.28
CA GLU A 131 -12.69 -8.21 -16.89
C GLU A 131 -12.10 -7.36 -18.03
N ALA A 132 -10.97 -6.70 -17.79
CA ALA A 132 -10.29 -5.87 -18.78
C ALA A 132 -9.88 -6.68 -20.03
N ILE A 133 -9.31 -7.87 -19.84
CA ILE A 133 -8.96 -8.80 -20.92
C ILE A 133 -10.22 -9.19 -21.70
N GLY A 134 -11.33 -9.50 -21.02
CA GLY A 134 -12.60 -9.86 -21.66
C GLY A 134 -13.14 -8.75 -22.57
N LYS A 135 -12.95 -7.48 -22.18
CA LYS A 135 -13.38 -6.32 -22.98
C LYS A 135 -12.46 -6.09 -24.19
N GLN A 136 -11.15 -6.21 -24.02
CA GLN A 136 -10.18 -5.86 -25.07
C GLN A 136 -9.94 -7.00 -26.10
N TYR A 137 -10.12 -8.25 -25.71
CA TYR A 137 -9.87 -9.43 -26.55
C TYR A 137 -11.14 -10.27 -26.73
N PRO A 138 -12.21 -9.76 -27.36
CA PRO A 138 -13.50 -10.45 -27.42
C PRO A 138 -13.43 -11.84 -28.09
N THR A 139 -12.49 -12.06 -29.00
CA THR A 139 -12.28 -13.34 -29.71
C THR A 139 -11.25 -14.25 -29.06
N ASP A 140 -10.23 -13.67 -28.40
CA ASP A 140 -9.06 -14.41 -27.87
C ASP A 140 -8.93 -14.36 -26.34
N ALA A 141 -9.97 -13.86 -25.63
CA ALA A 141 -9.95 -13.66 -24.19
C ALA A 141 -9.51 -14.92 -23.42
N ALA A 142 -9.87 -16.12 -23.89
CA ALA A 142 -9.48 -17.36 -23.24
C ALA A 142 -7.95 -17.57 -23.26
N ARG A 143 -7.30 -17.34 -24.40
CA ARG A 143 -5.84 -17.45 -24.54
C ARG A 143 -5.15 -16.37 -23.70
N VAL A 144 -5.60 -15.11 -23.78
CA VAL A 144 -4.98 -14.01 -23.02
C VAL A 144 -5.18 -14.17 -21.51
N LYS A 145 -6.33 -14.68 -21.05
CA LYS A 145 -6.54 -15.03 -19.64
C LYS A 145 -5.62 -16.17 -19.18
N LYS A 146 -5.30 -17.14 -20.06
CA LYS A 146 -4.33 -18.19 -19.76
C LYS A 146 -2.91 -17.62 -19.63
N LEU A 147 -2.48 -16.73 -20.53
CA LEU A 147 -1.21 -16.01 -20.42
C LEU A 147 -1.15 -15.18 -19.13
N TYR A 148 -2.23 -14.47 -18.80
CA TYR A 148 -2.34 -13.70 -17.56
C TYR A 148 -2.17 -14.60 -16.32
N ALA A 149 -2.84 -15.75 -16.29
CA ALA A 149 -2.71 -16.71 -15.21
C ALA A 149 -1.28 -17.26 -15.08
N ILE A 150 -0.64 -17.61 -16.19
CA ILE A 150 0.75 -18.08 -16.22
C ILE A 150 1.70 -17.00 -15.68
N PHE A 151 1.51 -15.76 -16.12
CA PHE A 151 2.36 -14.64 -15.73
C PHE A 151 2.24 -14.33 -14.23
N LYS A 152 1.02 -14.24 -13.71
CA LYS A 152 0.81 -14.01 -12.27
C LYS A 152 1.33 -15.15 -11.41
N ASP A 153 1.22 -16.39 -11.88
CA ASP A 153 1.79 -17.53 -11.18
C ASP A 153 3.32 -17.51 -11.18
N ALA A 154 3.95 -17.08 -12.29
CA ALA A 154 5.40 -16.96 -12.39
C ALA A 154 5.95 -15.89 -11.43
N ASP A 155 5.30 -14.73 -11.35
CA ASP A 155 5.62 -13.70 -10.36
C ASP A 155 5.38 -14.20 -8.92
N ALA A 156 4.24 -14.87 -8.69
CA ALA A 156 3.90 -15.40 -7.37
C ALA A 156 4.92 -16.44 -6.87
N LEU A 157 5.40 -17.33 -7.73
CA LEU A 157 6.41 -18.33 -7.37
C LEU A 157 7.70 -17.69 -6.86
N ASP A 158 8.07 -16.51 -7.39
CA ASP A 158 9.25 -15.79 -6.92
C ASP A 158 9.04 -15.06 -5.58
N ARG A 159 7.83 -15.09 -5.01
CA ARG A 159 7.55 -14.47 -3.71
C ARG A 159 8.26 -15.16 -2.55
N PHE A 160 8.83 -16.35 -2.74
CA PHE A 160 9.76 -16.93 -1.76
C PHE A 160 10.94 -16.01 -1.44
N ARG A 161 11.28 -15.04 -2.31
CA ARG A 161 12.25 -13.96 -2.00
C ARG A 161 11.87 -13.11 -0.80
N LEU A 162 10.60 -13.16 -0.40
CA LEU A 162 10.04 -12.47 0.75
C LEU A 162 9.90 -13.41 1.97
N GLY A 163 10.59 -14.56 1.94
CA GLY A 163 10.58 -15.59 2.99
C GLY A 163 9.54 -16.70 2.77
N ASP A 164 9.49 -17.64 3.72
CA ASP A 164 8.62 -18.83 3.67
C ASP A 164 7.14 -18.51 3.53
N ASP A 165 6.75 -17.36 4.08
CA ASP A 165 5.41 -16.82 4.09
C ASP A 165 5.09 -15.95 2.86
N GLY A 166 6.04 -15.71 1.96
CA GLY A 166 5.85 -14.80 0.84
C GLY A 166 4.83 -15.30 -0.20
N LEU A 167 4.72 -16.61 -0.39
CA LEU A 167 3.76 -17.24 -1.31
C LEU A 167 2.62 -17.90 -0.53
N ASP A 168 1.37 -17.55 -0.88
CA ASP A 168 0.20 -18.38 -0.58
C ASP A 168 -0.13 -19.26 -1.80
N PRO A 169 0.04 -20.59 -1.72
CA PRO A 169 -0.21 -21.50 -2.84
C PRO A 169 -1.63 -21.47 -3.39
N ASN A 170 -2.62 -20.99 -2.63
CA ASN A 170 -4.00 -20.88 -3.11
C ASN A 170 -4.18 -19.83 -4.20
N TYR A 171 -3.22 -18.90 -4.33
CA TYR A 171 -3.22 -17.90 -5.41
C TYR A 171 -2.62 -18.42 -6.72
N LEU A 172 -2.07 -19.64 -6.74
CA LEU A 172 -1.57 -20.25 -7.96
C LEU A 172 -2.73 -20.80 -8.82
N ARG A 173 -2.82 -20.33 -10.05
CA ARG A 173 -3.95 -20.54 -10.96
C ARG A 173 -3.78 -21.76 -11.86
N THR A 174 -2.54 -22.15 -12.15
CA THR A 174 -2.21 -23.23 -13.09
C THR A 174 -1.76 -24.50 -12.36
N GLU A 175 -1.98 -25.67 -12.97
CA GLU A 175 -1.56 -26.94 -12.37
C GLU A 175 -0.04 -27.12 -12.45
N SER A 176 0.61 -26.54 -13.46
CA SER A 176 2.06 -26.58 -13.58
C SER A 176 2.74 -25.74 -12.50
N SER A 177 2.25 -24.53 -12.19
CA SER A 177 2.86 -23.68 -11.15
C SER A 177 2.77 -24.29 -9.75
N LYS A 178 1.65 -24.95 -9.41
CA LYS A 178 1.49 -25.67 -8.14
C LYS A 178 2.55 -26.76 -7.93
N LYS A 179 3.04 -27.38 -9.02
CA LYS A 179 4.11 -28.40 -8.97
C LYS A 179 5.52 -27.78 -8.88
N MET A 180 5.63 -26.48 -9.06
CA MET A 180 6.91 -25.75 -9.05
C MET A 180 7.23 -25.10 -7.71
N ILE A 181 6.39 -25.25 -6.68
CA ILE A 181 6.57 -24.58 -5.37
C ILE A 181 7.95 -24.88 -4.78
N ASP A 182 8.32 -26.15 -4.67
CA ASP A 182 9.59 -26.55 -4.06
C ASP A 182 10.80 -26.10 -4.90
N SER A 183 10.68 -26.17 -6.23
CA SER A 183 11.77 -25.75 -7.11
C SER A 183 11.92 -24.23 -7.20
N ALA A 184 10.83 -23.46 -7.04
CA ALA A 184 10.86 -22.01 -6.96
C ALA A 184 11.52 -21.54 -5.66
N ARG A 185 11.16 -22.16 -4.53
CA ARG A 185 11.84 -21.93 -3.23
C ARG A 185 13.34 -22.19 -3.34
N ALA A 186 13.72 -23.36 -3.85
CA ALA A 186 15.13 -23.72 -4.01
C ALA A 186 15.88 -22.78 -4.97
N LEU A 187 15.21 -22.22 -5.98
CA LEU A 187 15.81 -21.24 -6.89
C LEU A 187 16.10 -19.92 -6.18
N VAL A 188 15.18 -19.41 -5.35
CA VAL A 188 15.42 -18.20 -4.55
C VAL A 188 16.58 -18.41 -3.59
N GLU A 189 16.59 -19.53 -2.84
CA GLU A 189 17.65 -19.86 -1.88
C GLU A 189 19.04 -19.93 -2.53
N GLN A 190 19.12 -20.35 -3.80
CA GLN A 190 20.38 -20.42 -4.54
C GLN A 190 20.84 -19.09 -5.15
N THR A 191 19.94 -18.11 -5.28
CA THR A 191 20.19 -16.88 -6.06
C THR A 191 20.10 -15.60 -5.24
N MET A 192 19.75 -15.69 -3.96
CA MET A 192 19.58 -14.55 -3.07
C MET A 192 20.46 -14.70 -1.83
N ASP A 193 20.93 -13.57 -1.30
CA ASP A 193 21.72 -13.58 -0.06
C ASP A 193 20.88 -14.09 1.11
N SER A 194 21.45 -15.06 1.85
CA SER A 194 20.75 -15.74 2.95
C SER A 194 20.36 -14.81 4.11
N LYS A 195 21.14 -13.75 4.39
CA LYS A 195 20.81 -12.79 5.46
C LYS A 195 19.67 -11.90 5.03
N LEU A 196 19.75 -11.36 3.82
CA LEU A 196 18.68 -10.57 3.22
C LEU A 196 17.36 -11.36 3.16
N LEU A 197 17.42 -12.63 2.75
CA LEU A 197 16.25 -13.50 2.71
C LEU A 197 15.62 -13.70 4.10
N ALA A 198 16.44 -13.92 5.13
CA ALA A 198 15.97 -14.02 6.51
C ALA A 198 15.37 -12.71 7.03
N GLU A 199 16.00 -11.56 6.73
CA GLU A 199 15.48 -10.23 7.08
C GLU A 199 14.12 -9.96 6.42
N MET A 200 13.96 -10.30 5.13
CA MET A 200 12.69 -10.18 4.42
C MET A 200 11.63 -11.11 4.99
N GLY A 201 12.00 -12.35 5.35
CA GLY A 201 11.09 -13.31 5.95
C GLY A 201 10.53 -12.84 7.31
N GLU A 202 11.39 -12.36 8.21
CA GLU A 202 10.95 -11.80 9.49
C GLU A 202 10.07 -10.56 9.28
N ARG A 203 10.38 -9.74 8.26
CA ARG A 203 9.56 -8.58 7.90
C ARG A 203 8.17 -8.99 7.43
N VAL A 204 8.05 -9.93 6.49
CA VAL A 204 6.75 -10.43 6.01
C VAL A 204 5.96 -11.09 7.13
N LYS A 205 6.62 -11.85 8.00
CA LYS A 205 5.99 -12.46 9.16
C LYS A 205 5.43 -11.41 10.12
N ALA A 206 6.17 -10.34 10.38
CA ALA A 206 5.69 -9.21 11.18
C ALA A 206 4.49 -8.51 10.50
N ILE A 207 4.53 -8.32 9.18
CA ILE A 207 3.41 -7.76 8.40
C ILE A 207 2.19 -8.66 8.50
N LYS A 208 2.33 -9.96 8.22
CA LYS A 208 1.24 -10.92 8.32
C LYS A 208 0.69 -10.99 9.73
N ALA A 209 1.54 -10.99 10.75
CA ALA A 209 1.11 -10.94 12.15
C ALA A 209 0.27 -9.69 12.41
N ALA A 210 0.75 -8.49 12.02
CA ALA A 210 0.02 -7.24 12.15
C ALA A 210 -1.30 -7.20 11.35
N MET A 211 -1.34 -7.84 10.17
CA MET A 211 -2.55 -7.96 9.33
C MET A 211 -3.51 -9.06 9.80
N SER A 212 -3.01 -10.05 10.56
CA SER A 212 -3.78 -11.16 11.14
C SER A 212 -4.33 -10.83 12.53
N GLU A 213 -3.70 -9.89 13.24
CA GLU A 213 -4.32 -9.19 14.36
C GLU A 213 -5.43 -8.27 13.84
N GLU A 214 -6.45 -8.05 14.67
CA GLU A 214 -7.60 -7.18 14.40
C GLU A 214 -7.22 -5.93 13.58
N ARG A 215 -7.79 -5.81 12.36
CA ARG A 215 -7.44 -4.74 11.41
C ARG A 215 -7.77 -3.38 12.02
N ARG A 216 -6.77 -2.51 12.15
CA ARG A 216 -6.88 -1.21 12.83
C ARG A 216 -6.87 -0.04 11.88
N VAL A 217 -7.72 0.95 12.17
CA VAL A 217 -7.61 2.30 11.62
C VAL A 217 -6.99 3.22 12.65
N LEU A 218 -6.05 4.07 12.25
CA LEU A 218 -5.55 5.17 13.07
C LEU A 218 -6.32 6.45 12.72
N LEU A 219 -7.02 7.03 13.68
CA LEU A 219 -7.72 8.31 13.58
C LEU A 219 -6.91 9.37 14.34
N ILE A 220 -6.23 10.24 13.58
CA ILE A 220 -5.40 11.32 14.11
C ILE A 220 -6.20 12.62 14.02
N VAL A 221 -6.56 13.15 15.18
CA VAL A 221 -7.42 14.32 15.30
C VAL A 221 -6.59 15.59 15.26
N ASP A 222 -6.89 16.46 14.30
CA ASP A 222 -6.40 17.83 14.19
C ASP A 222 -4.87 18.04 14.41
N PRO A 223 -3.97 17.28 13.73
CA PRO A 223 -2.52 17.48 13.85
C PRO A 223 -2.07 18.71 13.02
N GLN A 224 -2.62 19.88 13.34
CA GLN A 224 -2.43 21.13 12.57
C GLN A 224 -1.49 22.10 13.28
N VAL A 225 -0.80 22.93 12.50
CA VAL A 225 0.20 23.90 12.97
C VAL A 225 -0.36 24.81 14.07
N ASP A 226 -1.58 25.31 13.93
CA ASP A 226 -2.18 26.22 14.92
C ASP A 226 -2.35 25.59 16.31
N PHE A 227 -2.58 24.28 16.39
CA PHE A 227 -2.69 23.54 17.65
C PHE A 227 -1.34 23.11 18.22
N ILE A 228 -0.26 23.24 17.45
CA ILE A 228 1.07 22.75 17.84
C ILE A 228 2.00 23.91 18.18
N THR A 229 2.17 24.87 17.28
CA THR A 229 3.06 26.03 17.45
C THR A 229 2.40 27.38 17.15
N GLY A 230 1.16 27.37 16.65
CA GLY A 230 0.47 28.58 16.20
C GLY A 230 -0.49 29.18 17.22
N SER A 231 -1.60 29.71 16.71
CA SER A 231 -2.50 30.63 17.44
C SER A 231 -3.25 29.99 18.61
N LEU A 232 -3.36 28.66 18.65
CA LEU A 232 -4.06 27.91 19.69
C LEU A 232 -3.24 26.70 20.15
N ALA A 233 -1.93 26.90 20.37
CA ALA A 233 -1.00 25.83 20.71
C ALA A 233 -1.35 25.12 22.04
N VAL A 234 -1.37 23.78 21.99
CA VAL A 234 -1.55 22.91 23.15
C VAL A 234 -0.19 22.57 23.75
N GLY A 235 -0.07 22.65 25.08
CA GLY A 235 1.18 22.34 25.77
C GLY A 235 1.64 20.89 25.52
N GLY A 236 2.90 20.72 25.09
CA GLY A 236 3.47 19.40 24.76
C GLY A 236 3.12 18.85 23.38
N ALA A 237 2.40 19.60 22.54
CA ALA A 237 1.97 19.15 21.23
C ALA A 237 3.12 18.84 20.25
N VAL A 238 4.21 19.62 20.27
CA VAL A 238 5.39 19.37 19.40
C VAL A 238 5.96 17.99 19.65
N ASP A 239 6.37 17.71 20.90
CA ASP A 239 6.98 16.42 21.27
C ASP A 239 6.02 15.24 21.03
N ALA A 240 4.72 15.44 21.27
CA ALA A 240 3.71 14.42 21.06
C ALA A 240 3.49 14.10 19.57
N MET A 241 3.43 15.11 18.70
CA MET A 241 3.22 14.91 17.26
C MET A 241 4.48 14.39 16.57
N ASP A 242 5.67 14.81 17.01
CA ASP A 242 6.93 14.23 16.53
C ASP A 242 7.06 12.76 16.97
N SER A 243 6.74 12.46 18.24
CA SER A 243 6.72 11.06 18.72
C SER A 243 5.66 10.20 18.00
N LEU A 244 4.52 10.78 17.62
CA LEU A 244 3.50 10.10 16.83
C LEU A 244 4.02 9.77 15.43
N ALA A 245 4.72 10.71 14.79
CA ALA A 245 5.34 10.49 13.50
C ALA A 245 6.37 9.34 13.55
N ASP A 246 7.23 9.32 14.57
CA ASP A 246 8.18 8.23 14.78
C ASP A 246 7.48 6.90 15.04
N TYR A 247 6.44 6.89 15.87
CA TYR A 247 5.64 5.69 16.11
C TYR A 247 5.00 5.14 14.84
N ILE A 248 4.49 5.99 13.94
CA ILE A 248 3.94 5.56 12.64
C ILE A 248 5.05 4.95 11.78
N ARG A 249 6.24 5.57 11.72
CA ARG A 249 7.39 5.05 10.95
C ARG A 249 7.95 3.75 11.49
N GLU A 250 7.93 3.56 12.80
CA GLU A 250 8.32 2.32 13.47
C GLU A 250 7.27 1.21 13.28
N ASN A 251 6.02 1.59 12.98
CA ASN A 251 4.89 0.68 12.83
C ASN A 251 4.15 0.88 11.48
N PRO A 252 4.83 0.89 10.32
CA PRO A 252 4.22 1.35 9.07
C PRO A 252 3.15 0.38 8.53
N TRP A 253 3.05 -0.81 9.14
CA TRP A 253 2.15 -1.93 8.79
C TRP A 253 0.96 -2.08 9.74
N ARG A 254 0.97 -1.35 10.86
CA ARG A 254 0.03 -1.58 11.96
C ARG A 254 -1.40 -1.18 11.63
N TYR A 255 -1.56 -0.24 10.71
CA TYR A 255 -2.86 0.34 10.35
C TYR A 255 -3.18 0.06 8.89
N VAL A 256 -4.42 -0.37 8.65
CA VAL A 256 -4.96 -0.57 7.30
C VAL A 256 -5.43 0.74 6.66
N ALA A 257 -5.71 1.76 7.48
CA ALA A 257 -5.94 3.13 7.05
C ALA A 257 -5.50 4.11 8.15
N ILE A 258 -5.06 5.29 7.71
CA ILE A 258 -4.82 6.46 8.58
C ILE A 258 -5.80 7.55 8.15
N ILE A 259 -6.52 8.13 9.10
CA ILE A 259 -7.47 9.21 8.88
C ILE A 259 -6.96 10.42 9.65
N LEU A 260 -6.66 11.50 8.92
CA LEU A 260 -6.34 12.80 9.48
C LEU A 260 -7.63 13.64 9.53
N THR A 261 -7.90 14.28 10.65
CA THR A 261 -8.95 15.31 10.73
C THR A 261 -8.31 16.69 10.76
N ALA A 262 -9.01 17.69 10.25
CA ALA A 262 -8.55 19.07 10.31
C ALA A 262 -9.72 20.04 10.49
N ASP A 263 -9.57 20.97 11.41
CA ASP A 263 -10.37 22.18 11.43
C ASP A 263 -10.09 23.02 10.19
N ARG A 264 -11.15 23.49 9.55
CA ARG A 264 -11.09 24.28 8.32
C ARG A 264 -12.09 25.42 8.37
N HIS A 265 -11.82 26.38 9.23
CA HIS A 265 -12.76 27.46 9.52
C HIS A 265 -12.74 28.57 8.48
N PRO A 266 -13.90 29.16 8.11
CA PRO A 266 -13.91 30.43 7.40
C PRO A 266 -13.38 31.56 8.28
N TYR A 267 -12.90 32.65 7.66
CA TYR A 267 -12.39 33.81 8.40
C TYR A 267 -13.43 34.44 9.37
N GLY A 268 -14.72 34.25 9.11
CA GLY A 268 -15.83 34.76 9.91
C GLY A 268 -16.48 33.75 10.86
N HIS A 269 -15.76 32.70 11.28
CA HIS A 269 -16.36 31.59 12.02
C HIS A 269 -16.87 31.99 13.41
N ILE A 270 -18.05 31.45 13.79
CA ILE A 270 -18.75 31.74 15.06
C ILE A 270 -17.94 31.38 16.31
N SER A 271 -17.00 30.43 16.22
CA SER A 271 -16.19 30.00 17.36
C SER A 271 -15.10 31.01 17.74
N PHE A 272 -14.82 32.00 16.89
CA PHE A 272 -13.76 32.98 17.13
C PHE A 272 -14.21 34.13 18.03
N ARG A 273 -13.32 34.60 18.92
CA ARG A 273 -13.55 35.75 19.83
C ARG A 273 -13.98 37.02 19.11
N ASP A 274 -13.47 37.25 17.89
CA ASP A 274 -13.88 38.38 17.03
C ASP A 274 -15.38 38.37 16.70
N TRP A 275 -16.03 37.21 16.83
CA TRP A 275 -17.44 36.94 16.55
C TRP A 275 -18.21 36.48 17.80
N GLY A 276 -17.65 36.67 18.99
CA GLY A 276 -18.29 36.32 20.27
C GLY A 276 -18.09 34.87 20.72
N GLY A 277 -17.26 34.09 20.02
CA GLY A 277 -16.89 32.73 20.40
C GLY A 277 -15.77 32.67 21.45
N GLU A 278 -15.39 31.45 21.82
CA GLU A 278 -14.44 31.17 22.90
C GLU A 278 -12.97 31.25 22.46
N TRP A 279 -12.69 30.89 21.20
CA TRP A 279 -11.35 30.62 20.73
C TRP A 279 -10.70 31.82 20.04
N PRO A 280 -9.37 31.99 20.12
CA PRO A 280 -8.70 32.86 19.16
C PRO A 280 -8.96 32.35 17.73
N ARG A 281 -8.80 33.21 16.73
CA ARG A 281 -8.83 32.77 15.34
C ARG A 281 -7.71 31.76 15.09
N HIS A 282 -8.08 30.59 14.61
CA HIS A 282 -7.19 29.46 14.33
C HIS A 282 -7.72 28.64 13.15
N CYS A 283 -6.86 27.81 12.56
CA CYS A 283 -7.17 26.86 11.48
C CYS A 283 -8.04 27.48 10.36
N VAL A 284 -7.78 28.75 10.03
CA VAL A 284 -8.49 29.43 8.95
C VAL A 284 -8.15 28.73 7.65
N ALA A 285 -9.17 28.43 6.85
CA ALA A 285 -9.02 27.70 5.59
C ALA A 285 -7.91 28.30 4.72
N ASP A 286 -7.04 27.42 4.23
CA ASP A 286 -5.92 27.72 3.34
C ASP A 286 -4.83 28.63 3.95
N SER A 287 -4.84 28.82 5.27
CA SER A 287 -3.78 29.55 6.00
C SER A 287 -2.65 28.62 6.45
N PRO A 288 -1.44 29.17 6.74
CA PRO A 288 -0.34 28.36 7.29
C PRO A 288 -0.69 27.62 8.59
N GLY A 289 -1.53 28.22 9.44
CA GLY A 289 -1.95 27.60 10.70
C GLY A 289 -2.85 26.38 10.52
N ALA A 290 -3.60 26.32 9.40
CA ALA A 290 -4.44 25.17 9.05
C ALA A 290 -3.68 24.01 8.40
N ALA A 291 -2.39 24.18 8.07
CA ALA A 291 -1.58 23.11 7.51
C ALA A 291 -1.39 21.98 8.53
N PHE A 292 -1.32 20.74 8.05
CA PHE A 292 -0.90 19.60 8.87
C PHE A 292 0.56 19.75 9.32
N TRP A 293 0.88 19.21 10.48
CA TRP A 293 2.25 19.07 10.96
C TRP A 293 3.03 18.15 10.03
N SER A 294 4.05 18.69 9.35
CA SER A 294 4.76 17.95 8.30
C SER A 294 5.27 16.58 8.74
N PRO A 295 5.89 16.42 9.94
CA PRO A 295 6.33 15.09 10.39
C PRO A 295 5.23 14.03 10.41
N VAL A 296 4.03 14.38 10.87
CA VAL A 296 2.88 13.44 10.94
C VAL A 296 2.34 13.17 9.54
N LEU A 297 2.21 14.20 8.70
CA LEU A 297 1.72 14.05 7.33
C LEU A 297 2.65 13.16 6.49
N GLU A 298 3.96 13.37 6.60
CA GLU A 298 5.00 12.57 5.94
C GLU A 298 4.96 11.13 6.42
N ALA A 299 4.99 10.89 7.74
CA ALA A 299 4.95 9.54 8.31
C ALA A 299 3.68 8.77 7.89
N ALA A 300 2.52 9.44 7.82
CA ALA A 300 1.28 8.81 7.35
C ALA A 300 1.40 8.34 5.88
N HIS A 301 2.03 9.13 5.00
CA HIS A 301 2.23 8.78 3.59
C HIS A 301 3.39 7.81 3.35
N GLU A 302 4.34 7.71 4.28
CA GLU A 302 5.41 6.70 4.29
C GLU A 302 4.89 5.33 4.77
N SER A 303 3.77 5.29 5.48
CA SER A 303 3.11 4.04 5.89
C SER A 303 2.45 3.34 4.70
N ILE A 304 2.16 2.05 4.83
CA ILE A 304 1.39 1.32 3.80
C ILE A 304 -0.11 1.54 3.87
N ALA A 305 -0.57 2.31 4.85
CA ALA A 305 -1.98 2.56 5.07
C ALA A 305 -2.54 3.48 3.98
N HIS A 306 -3.81 3.30 3.63
CA HIS A 306 -4.51 4.34 2.87
C HIS A 306 -4.74 5.58 3.76
N VAL A 307 -4.28 6.75 3.30
CA VAL A 307 -4.45 8.01 4.00
C VAL A 307 -5.72 8.72 3.54
N TYR A 308 -6.56 9.12 4.49
CA TYR A 308 -7.78 9.90 4.27
C TYR A 308 -7.73 11.20 5.05
N VAL A 309 -8.44 12.22 4.56
CA VAL A 309 -8.59 13.51 5.26
C VAL A 309 -10.07 13.83 5.42
N ILE A 310 -10.46 14.27 6.62
CA ILE A 310 -11.79 14.79 6.94
C ILE A 310 -11.63 16.23 7.43
N HIS A 311 -12.26 17.18 6.74
CA HIS A 311 -12.34 18.57 7.20
C HIS A 311 -13.61 18.78 8.03
N LYS A 312 -13.52 19.53 9.12
CA LYS A 312 -14.66 19.90 9.99
C LYS A 312 -14.67 21.41 10.26
N GLY A 313 -15.82 21.93 10.71
CA GLY A 313 -15.95 23.35 11.09
C GLY A 313 -15.97 24.33 9.92
N GLU A 314 -16.33 23.88 8.71
CA GLU A 314 -16.33 24.72 7.49
C GLU A 314 -17.48 25.74 7.43
N ARG A 315 -18.51 25.56 8.27
CA ARG A 315 -19.70 26.41 8.28
C ARG A 315 -19.50 27.62 9.17
N PRO A 316 -19.70 28.86 8.70
CA PRO A 316 -19.45 30.06 9.51
C PRO A 316 -20.35 30.18 10.75
N ASP A 317 -21.53 29.55 10.72
CA ASP A 317 -22.58 29.65 11.73
C ASP A 317 -22.66 28.45 12.68
N ARG A 318 -21.76 27.47 12.54
CA ARG A 318 -21.80 26.22 13.31
C ARG A 318 -20.39 25.68 13.54
N ASP A 319 -20.06 25.52 14.82
CA ASP A 319 -18.84 24.86 15.27
C ASP A 319 -18.99 23.33 15.30
N GLU A 320 -17.88 22.60 15.14
CA GLU A 320 -17.84 21.13 15.13
C GLU A 320 -16.55 20.64 15.83
N TYR A 321 -16.67 20.17 17.07
CA TYR A 321 -15.53 19.62 17.80
C TYR A 321 -15.23 18.19 17.38
N SER A 322 -16.27 17.37 17.23
CA SER A 322 -16.11 15.99 16.79
C SER A 322 -16.01 15.94 15.26
N ALA A 323 -15.02 15.18 14.77
CA ALA A 323 -14.91 14.88 13.35
C ALA A 323 -16.10 14.06 12.81
N LEU A 324 -16.98 13.57 13.70
CA LEU A 324 -18.12 12.73 13.41
C LEU A 324 -19.45 13.40 13.74
N GLU A 325 -19.51 14.71 14.00
CA GLU A 325 -20.79 15.41 14.24
C GLU A 325 -21.69 15.43 13.00
N SER A 326 -21.10 15.52 11.81
CA SER A 326 -21.82 15.49 10.54
C SER A 326 -22.14 14.06 10.12
N GLU A 327 -23.38 13.85 9.63
CA GLU A 327 -23.81 12.57 9.06
C GLU A 327 -22.94 12.15 7.85
N SER A 328 -22.47 13.13 7.07
CA SER A 328 -21.56 12.85 5.94
C SER A 328 -20.22 12.29 6.40
N HIS A 329 -19.68 12.79 7.52
CA HIS A 329 -18.41 12.32 8.08
C HIS A 329 -18.56 10.94 8.73
N ARG A 330 -19.66 10.69 9.45
CA ARG A 330 -20.00 9.33 9.94
C ARG A 330 -20.12 8.34 8.79
N ALA A 331 -20.86 8.68 7.73
CA ALA A 331 -20.98 7.84 6.56
C ALA A 331 -19.62 7.61 5.86
N MET A 332 -18.72 8.60 5.86
CA MET A 332 -17.37 8.45 5.33
C MET A 332 -16.54 7.48 6.17
N LEU A 333 -16.48 7.65 7.50
CA LEU A 333 -15.77 6.74 8.39
C LEU A 333 -16.33 5.31 8.27
N GLY A 334 -17.65 5.13 8.29
CA GLY A 334 -18.28 3.82 8.13
C GLY A 334 -17.94 3.14 6.79
N ARG A 335 -17.80 3.91 5.70
CA ARG A 335 -17.31 3.37 4.42
C ARG A 335 -15.84 2.97 4.47
N ILE A 336 -14.99 3.73 5.17
CA ILE A 336 -13.58 3.40 5.34
C ILE A 336 -13.45 2.10 6.14
N LEU A 337 -14.06 2.05 7.34
CA LEU A 337 -14.05 0.87 8.22
C LEU A 337 -14.53 -0.39 7.50
N LYS A 338 -15.64 -0.28 6.76
CA LYS A 338 -16.17 -1.41 5.99
C LYS A 338 -15.27 -1.84 4.83
N ARG A 339 -14.61 -0.90 4.15
CA ARG A 339 -13.72 -1.23 3.00
C ARG A 339 -12.41 -1.85 3.43
N THR A 340 -11.95 -1.52 4.63
CA THR A 340 -10.69 -2.03 5.18
C THR A 340 -10.89 -3.29 6.04
N ASP A 341 -12.14 -3.72 6.24
CA ASP A 341 -12.53 -4.77 7.20
C ASP A 341 -11.98 -4.49 8.61
N ALA A 342 -11.93 -3.22 9.00
CA ALA A 342 -11.41 -2.82 10.31
C ALA A 342 -12.33 -3.29 11.43
N THR A 343 -11.74 -3.71 12.55
CA THR A 343 -12.44 -4.09 13.78
C THR A 343 -12.08 -3.19 14.95
N GLU A 344 -11.01 -2.41 14.81
CA GLU A 344 -10.51 -1.51 15.85
C GLU A 344 -10.17 -0.12 15.30
N VAL A 345 -10.29 0.89 16.17
CA VAL A 345 -9.93 2.28 15.88
C VAL A 345 -9.05 2.82 17.00
N ASP A 346 -7.81 3.21 16.64
CA ASP A 346 -6.91 3.95 17.53
C ASP A 346 -7.12 5.44 17.32
N VAL A 347 -7.45 6.16 18.39
CA VAL A 347 -7.68 7.60 18.35
C VAL A 347 -6.52 8.32 19.05
N CYS A 348 -6.00 9.36 18.42
CA CYS A 348 -5.01 10.26 19.00
C CYS A 348 -5.11 11.67 18.41
N GLY A 349 -4.24 12.60 18.79
CA GLY A 349 -4.21 13.95 18.23
C GLY A 349 -4.61 15.03 19.23
N LEU A 350 -5.14 16.15 18.76
CA LEU A 350 -5.27 17.38 19.52
C LEU A 350 -6.69 17.95 19.48
N ALA A 351 -7.15 18.67 20.50
CA ALA A 351 -6.71 18.56 21.90
C ALA A 351 -7.40 17.34 22.55
N GLY A 352 -6.69 16.65 23.44
CA GLY A 352 -7.18 15.42 24.09
C GLY A 352 -8.53 15.59 24.80
N ASP A 353 -8.74 16.69 25.51
CA ASP A 353 -9.95 17.01 26.28
C ASP A 353 -11.11 17.59 25.46
N VAL A 354 -10.81 18.05 24.24
CA VAL A 354 -11.76 18.72 23.34
C VAL A 354 -12.08 17.82 22.14
N CYS A 355 -11.40 17.99 21.00
CA CYS A 355 -11.74 17.33 19.74
C CYS A 355 -11.53 15.81 19.80
N VAL A 356 -10.47 15.33 20.46
CA VAL A 356 -10.21 13.89 20.61
C VAL A 356 -11.33 13.24 21.41
N ARG A 357 -11.64 13.78 22.59
CA ARG A 357 -12.72 13.26 23.46
C ARG A 357 -14.08 13.32 22.77
N ALA A 358 -14.40 14.42 22.07
CA ALA A 358 -15.66 14.56 21.34
C ALA A 358 -15.75 13.54 20.20
N THR A 359 -14.70 13.41 19.39
CA THR A 359 -14.64 12.45 18.28
C THR A 359 -14.74 11.01 18.78
N LEU A 360 -14.07 10.68 19.88
CA LEU A 360 -14.15 9.36 20.52
C LEU A 360 -15.57 9.04 20.99
N ALA A 361 -16.25 10.01 21.63
CA ALA A 361 -17.61 9.84 22.11
C ALA A 361 -18.60 9.56 20.96
N ASP A 362 -18.54 10.35 19.89
CA ASP A 362 -19.39 10.15 18.72
C ASP A 362 -19.02 8.86 17.97
N GLY A 363 -17.73 8.51 17.92
CA GLY A 363 -17.26 7.26 17.31
C GLY A 363 -17.86 6.03 17.98
N ILE A 364 -17.82 5.98 19.32
CA ILE A 364 -18.40 4.87 20.10
C ILE A 364 -19.92 4.80 19.90
N ALA A 365 -20.60 5.95 19.88
CA ALA A 365 -22.04 5.99 19.68
C ALA A 365 -22.45 5.55 18.26
N ALA A 366 -21.66 5.92 17.24
CA ALA A 366 -21.96 5.63 15.84
C ALA A 366 -21.53 4.21 15.41
N PHE A 367 -20.50 3.65 16.03
CA PHE A 367 -19.90 2.36 15.66
C PHE A 367 -19.71 1.46 16.91
N PRO A 368 -20.79 1.04 17.59
CA PRO A 368 -20.72 0.27 18.83
C PRO A 368 -20.09 -1.11 18.67
N GLU A 369 -19.97 -1.62 17.45
CA GLU A 369 -19.30 -2.88 17.11
C GLU A 369 -17.77 -2.75 17.02
N MET A 370 -17.24 -1.53 16.92
CA MET A 370 -15.81 -1.27 16.84
C MET A 370 -15.20 -1.18 18.23
N LYS A 371 -13.97 -1.69 18.38
CA LYS A 371 -13.19 -1.51 19.61
C LYS A 371 -12.29 -0.28 19.48
N PHE A 372 -12.61 0.74 20.28
CA PHE A 372 -11.86 1.98 20.35
C PHE A 372 -10.74 1.89 21.40
N ARG A 373 -9.56 2.43 21.06
CA ARG A 373 -8.45 2.68 21.99
C ARG A 373 -7.95 4.10 21.81
N VAL A 374 -7.31 4.65 22.83
CA VAL A 374 -6.76 6.01 22.79
C VAL A 374 -5.27 5.95 23.03
N LEU A 375 -4.48 6.43 22.06
CA LEU A 375 -3.04 6.57 22.26
C LEU A 375 -2.78 7.86 23.05
N THR A 376 -2.95 7.79 24.36
CA THR A 376 -2.94 8.95 25.27
C THR A 376 -1.62 9.72 25.22
N ARG A 377 -0.48 9.02 25.04
CA ARG A 377 0.85 9.61 24.82
C ARG A 377 0.86 10.63 23.67
N PHE A 378 0.01 10.43 22.66
CA PHE A 378 -0.09 11.28 21.47
C PHE A 378 -1.31 12.20 21.52
N SER A 379 -1.87 12.44 22.72
CA SER A 379 -3.11 13.21 22.91
C SER A 379 -3.02 14.27 24.01
N PRO A 380 -2.05 15.22 23.95
CA PRO A 380 -1.96 16.26 24.97
C PRO A 380 -3.22 17.11 25.01
N SER A 381 -3.56 17.57 26.20
CA SER A 381 -4.84 18.21 26.54
C SER A 381 -4.61 19.57 27.19
N ILE A 382 -5.55 20.49 27.01
CA ILE A 382 -5.50 21.82 27.62
C ILE A 382 -5.68 21.73 29.13
N ASP A 383 -6.57 20.84 29.59
CA ASP A 383 -6.85 20.60 31.01
C ASP A 383 -5.86 19.65 31.73
N GLY A 384 -4.80 19.23 31.03
CA GLY A 384 -3.82 18.25 31.52
C GLY A 384 -4.29 16.79 31.48
N GLY A 385 -5.32 16.47 30.70
CA GLY A 385 -5.77 15.11 30.40
C GLY A 385 -6.99 14.66 31.19
N LYS A 386 -7.46 15.47 32.14
CA LYS A 386 -8.47 15.06 33.15
C LYS A 386 -9.79 14.64 32.52
N ALA A 387 -10.30 15.42 31.56
CA ALA A 387 -11.56 15.12 30.90
C ALA A 387 -11.47 13.85 30.04
N LEU A 388 -10.37 13.65 29.32
CA LEU A 388 -10.15 12.47 28.48
C LEU A 388 -9.97 11.21 29.34
N GLU A 389 -9.13 11.25 30.36
CA GLU A 389 -8.91 10.15 31.31
C GLU A 389 -10.21 9.73 32.01
N LYS A 390 -10.99 10.71 32.48
CA LYS A 390 -12.29 10.44 33.09
C LYS A 390 -13.24 9.79 32.09
N PHE A 391 -13.31 10.29 30.85
CA PHE A 391 -14.15 9.72 29.81
C PHE A 391 -13.75 8.28 29.47
N MET A 392 -12.46 8.00 29.32
CA MET A 392 -11.94 6.65 29.07
C MET A 392 -12.31 5.69 30.21
N LYS A 393 -12.14 6.13 31.46
CA LYS A 393 -12.51 5.34 32.64
C LYS A 393 -14.00 5.04 32.71
N ASP A 394 -14.85 6.03 32.47
CA ASP A 394 -16.31 5.88 32.53
C ASP A 394 -16.84 4.95 31.44
N ASN A 395 -16.10 4.78 30.33
CA ASN A 395 -16.50 3.97 29.18
C ASN A 395 -15.66 2.69 28.99
N ASN A 396 -14.79 2.34 29.95
CA ASN A 396 -13.88 1.18 29.88
C ASN A 396 -13.01 1.14 28.59
N ILE A 397 -12.48 2.28 28.18
CA ILE A 397 -11.63 2.42 27.00
C ILE A 397 -10.17 2.21 27.43
N ASN A 398 -9.46 1.37 26.68
CA ASN A 398 -8.05 1.10 26.94
C ASN A 398 -7.13 2.12 26.25
N GLU A 399 -5.93 2.24 26.81
CA GLU A 399 -4.76 2.86 26.15
C GLU A 399 -4.18 1.93 25.08
#